data_AF-A0A7V6M5U6-F1
#
_entry.id   AF-A0A7V6M5U6-F1
#
_cell.length_a   1.000
_cell.length_b   1.000
_cell.length_c   1.000
_cell.angle_alpha   90.00
_cell.angle_beta   90.00
_cell.angle_gamma   90.00
#
_symmetry.space_group_name_H-M   'P 1'
#
loop_
_entity.id
_entity.type
_entity.pdbx_description
1 polymer ?
#
loop_
_entity_poly.entity_id
_entity_poly.type
_entity_poly.pdbx_seq_one_letter_code
_entity_poly.pdbx_strand_id
1 'polypeptide(L)'
;MKRIIKKIDRFLKKVNNLNLRYGITLESAAISFYIIVALFSIIVLGIQIYSLFSKDLENFILSKVLEIINPIYHSVFSDISPVLSLNTFSIIILFNFFWSSSKVLNGFNNVADRIYEEVKNRKGYLKRLSSFLMFLMLLFIILFEIAFIIITDNIINEFFNNMIILHILQFIIEIIILFFTISLIYIYAPPVKMRLKNV
;
A
#
# COMPACT_ATOMS: atom_id res chain seq x y z
N MET A 1 -11.28 -45.91 -8.23
CA MET A 1 -11.53 -44.72 -9.09
C MET A 1 -12.80 -43.92 -8.70
N LYS A 2 -14.02 -44.48 -8.74
CA LYS A 2 -15.28 -43.76 -8.37
C LYS A 2 -15.29 -43.10 -6.97
N ARG A 3 -14.66 -43.72 -5.96
CA ARG A 3 -14.52 -43.14 -4.60
C ARG A 3 -13.64 -41.89 -4.56
N ILE A 4 -12.59 -41.83 -5.38
CA ILE A 4 -11.67 -40.70 -5.46
C ILE A 4 -12.38 -39.52 -6.13
N ILE A 5 -13.08 -39.76 -7.24
CA ILE A 5 -13.89 -38.75 -7.94
C ILE A 5 -14.95 -38.15 -7.00
N LYS A 6 -15.66 -38.98 -6.21
CA LYS A 6 -16.62 -38.48 -5.20
C LYS A 6 -15.98 -37.65 -4.09
N LYS A 7 -14.74 -37.95 -3.68
CA LYS A 7 -14.01 -37.13 -2.70
C LYS A 7 -13.63 -35.77 -3.30
N ILE A 8 -13.15 -35.76 -4.55
CA ILE A 8 -12.79 -34.54 -5.29
C ILE A 8 -14.04 -33.66 -5.48
N ASP A 9 -15.16 -34.22 -5.93
CA ASP A 9 -16.42 -33.47 -6.10
C ASP A 9 -16.91 -32.83 -4.79
N ARG A 10 -16.87 -33.58 -3.67
CA ARG A 10 -17.20 -33.01 -2.36
C ARG A 10 -16.24 -31.90 -1.94
N PHE A 11 -14.95 -32.07 -2.19
CA PHE A 11 -13.96 -31.04 -1.89
C PHE A 11 -14.21 -29.77 -2.71
N LEU A 12 -14.43 -29.90 -4.03
CA LEU A 12 -14.77 -28.79 -4.92
C LEU A 12 -16.05 -28.08 -4.49
N LYS A 13 -17.09 -28.82 -4.12
CA LYS A 13 -18.34 -28.25 -3.58
C LYS A 13 -18.09 -27.50 -2.28
N LYS A 14 -17.24 -28.02 -1.38
CA LYS A 14 -16.89 -27.34 -0.14
C LYS A 14 -16.14 -26.03 -0.42
N VAL A 15 -15.16 -26.05 -1.33
CA VAL A 15 -14.43 -24.84 -1.76
C VAL A 15 -15.37 -23.84 -2.41
N ASN A 16 -16.27 -24.28 -3.29
CA ASN A 16 -17.24 -23.40 -3.94
C ASN A 16 -18.22 -22.78 -2.94
N ASN A 17 -18.70 -23.55 -1.96
CA ASN A 17 -19.56 -23.03 -0.90
C ASN A 17 -18.86 -21.99 -0.03
N LEU A 18 -17.58 -22.19 0.29
CA LEU A 18 -16.77 -21.18 0.98
C LEU A 18 -16.60 -19.93 0.12
N ASN A 19 -16.33 -20.09 -1.17
CA ASN A 19 -16.21 -18.97 -2.09
C ASN A 19 -17.51 -18.18 -2.22
N LEU A 20 -18.67 -18.85 -2.32
CA LEU A 20 -19.97 -18.21 -2.38
C LEU A 20 -20.32 -17.47 -1.08
N ARG A 21 -19.97 -18.06 0.09
CA ARG A 21 -20.25 -17.45 1.40
C ARG A 21 -19.43 -16.19 1.65
N TYR A 22 -18.14 -16.21 1.33
CA TYR A 22 -17.22 -15.11 1.66
C TYR A 22 -16.87 -14.23 0.44
N GLY A 23 -17.28 -14.62 -0.77
CA GLY A 23 -16.96 -13.93 -2.03
C GLY A 23 -15.45 -13.80 -2.27
N ILE A 24 -14.68 -14.81 -1.87
CA ILE A 24 -13.21 -14.77 -1.81
C ILE A 24 -12.63 -14.44 -3.18
N THR A 25 -13.05 -15.11 -4.24
CA THR A 25 -12.50 -14.90 -5.59
C THR A 25 -12.77 -13.49 -6.12
N LEU A 26 -13.99 -12.99 -5.93
CA LEU A 26 -14.39 -11.66 -6.43
C LEU A 26 -13.62 -10.56 -5.72
N GLU A 27 -13.61 -10.57 -4.39
CA GLU A 27 -12.91 -9.54 -3.61
C GLU A 27 -11.39 -9.66 -3.80
N SER A 28 -10.82 -10.87 -3.85
CA SER A 28 -9.38 -11.06 -4.06
C SER A 28 -8.94 -10.58 -5.44
N ALA A 29 -9.74 -10.82 -6.49
CA ALA A 29 -9.46 -10.32 -7.83
C ALA A 29 -9.53 -8.79 -7.87
N ALA A 30 -10.55 -8.19 -7.26
CA ALA A 30 -10.68 -6.74 -7.17
C ALA A 30 -9.52 -6.11 -6.37
N ILE A 31 -9.18 -6.67 -5.22
CA ILE A 31 -8.05 -6.22 -4.39
C ILE A 31 -6.75 -6.31 -5.18
N SER A 32 -6.47 -7.43 -5.83
CA SER A 32 -5.24 -7.64 -6.61
C SER A 32 -5.12 -6.62 -7.75
N PHE A 33 -6.21 -6.37 -8.48
CA PHE A 33 -6.25 -5.35 -9.53
C PHE A 33 -5.90 -3.96 -8.99
N TYR A 34 -6.53 -3.55 -7.88
CA TYR A 34 -6.26 -2.23 -7.29
C TYR A 34 -4.86 -2.13 -6.65
N ILE A 35 -4.30 -3.24 -6.15
CA ILE A 35 -2.90 -3.28 -5.70
C ILE A 35 -1.96 -3.00 -6.89
N ILE A 36 -2.16 -3.66 -8.03
CA ILE A 36 -1.33 -3.44 -9.23
C ILE A 36 -1.40 -1.97 -9.67
N VAL A 37 -2.60 -1.39 -9.71
CA VAL A 37 -2.78 0.03 -10.06
C VAL A 37 -2.08 0.95 -9.06
N ALA A 38 -2.19 0.68 -7.75
CA ALA A 38 -1.54 1.49 -6.72
C ALA A 38 0.00 1.38 -6.80
N LEU A 39 0.54 0.18 -7.02
CA LEU A 39 1.97 -0.07 -7.21
C LEU A 39 2.51 0.64 -8.44
N PHE A 40 1.79 0.57 -9.56
CA PHE A 40 2.18 1.30 -10.76
C PHE A 40 2.23 2.81 -10.50
N SER A 41 1.18 3.36 -9.87
CA SER A 41 1.13 4.79 -9.55
C SER A 41 2.26 5.23 -8.62
N ILE A 42 2.59 4.46 -7.57
CA ILE A 42 3.65 4.85 -6.64
C ILE A 42 5.05 4.73 -7.26
N ILE A 43 5.29 3.74 -8.13
CA ILE A 43 6.56 3.63 -8.88
C ILE A 43 6.74 4.85 -9.78
N VAL A 44 5.71 5.23 -10.55
CA VAL A 44 5.78 6.39 -11.44
C VAL A 44 5.99 7.68 -10.64
N LEU A 45 5.27 7.87 -9.52
CA LEU A 45 5.49 9.02 -8.63
C LEU A 45 6.90 9.03 -8.05
N GLY A 46 7.42 7.86 -7.63
CA GLY A 46 8.78 7.73 -7.12
C GLY A 46 9.83 8.13 -8.15
N ILE A 47 9.68 7.69 -9.40
CA ILE A 47 10.55 8.09 -10.52
C ILE A 47 10.47 9.61 -10.76
N GLN A 48 9.27 10.19 -10.76
CA GLN A 48 9.09 11.63 -10.95
C GLN A 48 9.74 12.44 -9.83
N ILE A 49 9.51 12.05 -8.56
CA ILE A 49 10.11 12.72 -7.41
C ILE A 49 11.64 12.60 -7.48
N TYR A 50 12.17 11.41 -7.78
CA TYR A 50 13.60 11.18 -7.87
C TYR A 50 14.27 11.98 -9.01
N SER A 51 13.58 12.12 -10.15
CA SER A 51 14.04 12.93 -11.29
C SER A 51 14.24 14.42 -10.92
N LEU A 52 13.49 14.93 -9.93
CA LEU A 52 13.68 16.30 -9.42
C LEU A 52 15.02 16.49 -8.71
N PHE A 53 15.52 15.43 -8.07
CA PHE A 53 16.73 15.49 -7.23
C PHE A 53 18.00 15.07 -7.98
N SER A 54 17.88 14.27 -9.06
CA SER A 54 19.03 13.88 -9.87
C SER A 54 18.68 13.77 -11.36
N LYS A 55 19.44 14.49 -12.18
CA LYS A 55 19.37 14.41 -13.66
C LYS A 55 19.95 13.11 -14.22
N ASP A 56 20.64 12.33 -13.39
CA ASP A 56 21.37 11.13 -13.81
C ASP A 56 20.43 9.97 -14.18
N LEU A 57 19.23 9.92 -13.60
CA LEU A 57 18.30 8.80 -13.82
C LEU A 57 17.34 9.04 -14.98
N GLU A 58 17.05 10.30 -15.34
CA GLU A 58 16.46 10.63 -16.64
C GLU A 58 17.36 10.08 -17.75
N ASN A 59 18.67 10.34 -17.68
CA ASN A 59 19.65 9.82 -18.64
C ASN A 59 19.82 8.29 -18.57
N PHE A 60 19.81 7.67 -17.39
CA PHE A 60 19.99 6.22 -17.24
C PHE A 60 18.77 5.40 -17.68
N ILE A 61 17.55 5.79 -17.30
CA ILE A 61 16.34 5.10 -17.74
C ILE A 61 16.08 5.35 -19.22
N LEU A 62 16.21 6.61 -19.71
CA LEU A 62 16.09 6.85 -21.14
C LEU A 62 17.14 6.05 -21.90
N SER A 63 18.43 6.10 -21.54
CA SER A 63 19.46 5.36 -22.28
C SER A 63 19.21 3.84 -22.28
N LYS A 64 18.82 3.23 -21.16
CA LYS A 64 18.53 1.79 -21.08
C LYS A 64 17.27 1.38 -21.85
N VAL A 65 16.20 2.17 -21.76
CA VAL A 65 14.94 1.90 -22.48
C VAL A 65 15.13 2.13 -23.97
N LEU A 66 15.89 3.16 -24.34
CA LEU A 66 16.21 3.49 -25.72
C LEU A 66 17.26 2.55 -26.35
N GLU A 67 18.15 1.94 -25.57
CA GLU A 67 19.04 0.86 -26.06
C GLU A 67 18.24 -0.39 -26.46
N ILE A 68 17.12 -0.65 -25.76
CA ILE A 68 16.25 -1.81 -26.00
C ILE A 68 15.29 -1.55 -27.17
N ILE A 69 14.92 -0.29 -27.40
CA ILE A 69 13.94 0.09 -28.40
C ILE A 69 14.67 0.69 -29.61
N ASN A 70 14.59 0.00 -30.76
CA ASN A 70 15.13 0.38 -32.08
C ASN A 70 15.17 1.92 -32.29
N PRO A 71 16.27 2.48 -32.85
CA PRO A 71 16.50 3.92 -32.96
C PRO A 71 15.38 4.76 -33.59
N ILE A 72 14.45 4.15 -34.31
CA ILE A 72 13.23 4.77 -34.84
C ILE A 72 12.33 5.36 -33.72
N TYR A 73 12.36 4.80 -32.51
CA TYR A 73 11.55 5.27 -31.38
C TYR A 73 12.27 6.30 -30.50
N HIS A 74 13.55 6.60 -30.75
CA HIS A 74 14.27 7.66 -30.00
C HIS A 74 13.56 9.01 -30.11
N SER A 75 13.08 9.37 -31.30
CA SER A 75 12.34 10.60 -31.54
C SER A 75 10.99 10.62 -30.82
N VAL A 76 10.30 9.48 -30.78
CA VAL A 76 9.02 9.35 -30.07
C VAL A 76 9.21 9.48 -28.56
N PHE A 77 10.28 8.94 -27.99
CA PHE A 77 10.57 9.02 -26.56
C PHE A 77 11.20 10.35 -26.13
N SER A 78 12.02 11.00 -26.98
CA SER A 78 12.51 12.36 -26.70
C SER A 78 11.38 13.38 -26.59
N ASP A 79 10.29 13.16 -27.33
CA ASP A 79 9.09 14.00 -27.26
C ASP A 79 8.23 13.70 -26.00
N ILE A 80 8.42 12.54 -25.37
CA ILE A 80 7.72 12.12 -24.13
C ILE A 80 8.53 12.47 -22.87
N SER A 81 9.85 12.70 -22.96
CA SER A 81 10.69 13.15 -21.83
C SER A 81 10.09 14.33 -21.03
N PRO A 82 9.53 15.39 -21.66
CA PRO A 82 8.91 16.47 -20.90
C PRO A 82 7.59 16.09 -20.18
N VAL A 83 6.99 14.94 -20.50
CA VAL A 83 5.78 14.40 -19.83
C VAL A 83 6.09 13.85 -18.43
N LEU A 84 7.37 13.58 -18.14
CA LEU A 84 7.82 13.10 -16.82
C LEU A 84 8.20 14.24 -15.85
N SER A 85 8.17 15.50 -16.31
CA SER A 85 8.16 16.65 -15.39
C SER A 85 6.88 16.63 -14.55
N LEU A 86 6.92 17.18 -13.33
CA LEU A 86 5.75 17.33 -12.44
C LEU A 86 4.70 18.28 -13.05
N ASN A 87 4.00 17.82 -14.09
CA ASN A 87 2.89 18.51 -14.73
C ASN A 87 1.57 17.89 -14.27
N THR A 88 0.45 18.38 -14.80
CA THR A 88 -0.94 17.93 -14.53
C THR A 88 -1.11 16.40 -14.49
N PHE A 89 -0.27 15.65 -15.20
CA PHE A 89 -0.21 14.19 -15.17
C PHE A 89 0.11 13.61 -13.79
N SER A 90 0.99 14.25 -13.00
CA SER A 90 1.34 13.85 -11.63
C SER A 90 0.15 13.94 -10.68
N ILE A 91 -0.74 14.93 -10.85
CA ILE A 91 -1.97 15.06 -10.07
C ILE A 91 -2.92 13.90 -10.37
N ILE A 92 -3.04 13.50 -11.63
CA ILE A 92 -3.88 12.36 -12.04
C ILE A 92 -3.32 11.05 -11.48
N ILE A 93 -2.00 10.85 -11.54
CA ILE A 93 -1.35 9.67 -10.97
C ILE A 93 -1.54 9.63 -9.45
N LEU A 94 -1.37 10.77 -8.77
CA LEU A 94 -1.59 10.90 -7.34
C LEU A 94 -3.04 10.59 -6.98
N PHE A 95 -4.00 11.14 -7.72
CA PHE A 95 -5.41 10.81 -7.54
C PHE A 95 -5.68 9.31 -7.72
N ASN A 96 -5.11 8.69 -8.76
CA ASN A 96 -5.21 7.24 -9.00
C ASN A 96 -4.62 6.43 -7.85
N PHE A 97 -3.47 6.85 -7.30
CA PHE A 97 -2.85 6.19 -6.15
C PHE A 97 -3.77 6.23 -4.92
N PHE A 98 -4.29 7.41 -4.57
CA PHE A 98 -5.19 7.57 -3.42
C PHE A 98 -6.51 6.81 -3.61
N TRP A 99 -7.08 6.89 -4.81
CA TRP A 99 -8.31 6.20 -5.16
C TRP A 99 -8.15 4.68 -5.11
N SER A 100 -7.10 4.17 -5.73
CA SER A 100 -6.83 2.72 -5.80
C SER A 100 -6.53 2.16 -4.42
N SER A 101 -5.71 2.83 -3.62
CA SER A 101 -5.39 2.39 -2.26
C SER A 101 -6.61 2.40 -1.34
N SER A 102 -7.48 3.41 -1.47
CA SER A 102 -8.79 3.43 -0.77
C SER A 102 -9.69 2.27 -1.19
N LYS A 103 -9.65 1.85 -2.47
CA LYS A 103 -10.40 0.69 -2.97
C LYS A 103 -9.87 -0.64 -2.43
N VAL A 104 -8.55 -0.78 -2.30
CA VAL A 104 -7.91 -1.93 -1.65
C VAL A 104 -8.40 -2.07 -0.20
N LEU A 105 -8.33 -0.99 0.58
CA LEU A 105 -8.80 -0.98 1.98
C LEU A 105 -10.30 -1.27 2.09
N ASN A 106 -11.11 -0.74 1.17
CA ASN A 106 -12.53 -1.07 1.13
C ASN A 106 -12.78 -2.57 0.86
N GLY A 107 -11.96 -3.19 -0.01
CA GLY A 107 -12.00 -4.63 -0.27
C GLY A 107 -11.65 -5.43 0.99
N PHE A 108 -10.58 -5.07 1.69
CA PHE A 108 -10.23 -5.71 2.96
C PHE A 108 -11.34 -5.55 4.02
N ASN A 109 -11.96 -4.38 4.10
CA ASN A 109 -13.11 -4.15 4.98
C ASN A 109 -14.31 -5.03 4.61
N ASN A 110 -14.61 -5.19 3.31
CA ASN A 110 -15.68 -6.11 2.87
C ASN A 110 -15.40 -7.56 3.29
N VAL A 111 -14.15 -8.00 3.14
CA VAL A 111 -13.72 -9.36 3.52
C VAL A 111 -13.83 -9.52 5.03
N ALA A 112 -13.35 -8.55 5.81
CA ALA A 112 -13.46 -8.55 7.27
C ALA A 112 -14.93 -8.58 7.73
N ASP A 113 -15.79 -7.73 7.16
CA ASP A 113 -17.23 -7.70 7.47
C ASP A 113 -17.89 -9.06 7.25
N ARG A 114 -17.50 -9.80 6.20
CA ARG A 114 -18.02 -11.15 5.90
C ARG A 114 -17.44 -12.24 6.81
N ILE A 115 -16.18 -12.13 7.20
CA ILE A 115 -15.52 -13.11 8.09
C ILE A 115 -16.05 -12.98 9.53
N TYR A 116 -16.18 -11.75 10.01
CA TYR A 116 -16.65 -11.48 11.37
C TYR A 116 -18.17 -11.52 11.52
N GLU A 117 -18.92 -11.67 10.42
CA GLU A 117 -20.40 -11.64 10.35
C GLU A 117 -21.04 -10.35 10.90
N GLU A 118 -20.25 -9.38 11.37
CA GLU A 118 -20.67 -8.06 11.82
C GLU A 118 -20.67 -7.05 10.66
N VAL A 119 -21.55 -7.25 9.68
CA VAL A 119 -21.69 -6.29 8.57
C VAL A 119 -22.25 -4.97 9.10
N LYS A 120 -21.39 -3.98 9.28
CA LYS A 120 -21.83 -2.62 9.65
C LYS A 120 -22.75 -2.07 8.56
N ASN A 121 -23.99 -1.74 8.92
CA ASN A 121 -24.95 -1.07 8.04
C ASN A 121 -24.48 0.38 7.77
N ARG A 122 -23.58 0.53 6.79
CA ARG A 122 -23.05 1.82 6.34
C ARG A 122 -23.60 2.11 4.95
N LYS A 123 -24.08 3.34 4.73
CA LYS A 123 -24.40 3.82 3.36
C LYS A 123 -23.15 3.74 2.49
N GLY A 124 -23.29 3.43 1.20
CA GLY A 124 -22.16 3.14 0.30
C GLY A 124 -21.08 4.24 0.27
N TYR A 125 -21.47 5.52 0.32
CA TYR A 125 -20.54 6.64 0.37
C TYR A 125 -19.80 6.76 1.72
N LEU A 126 -20.43 6.42 2.84
CA LEU A 126 -19.78 6.40 4.16
C LEU A 126 -18.73 5.29 4.25
N LYS A 127 -18.99 4.14 3.61
CA LYS A 127 -18.02 3.05 3.52
C LYS A 127 -16.77 3.47 2.74
N ARG A 128 -16.97 4.23 1.66
CA ARG A 128 -15.90 4.82 0.85
C ARG A 128 -15.09 5.84 1.62
N LEU A 129 -15.76 6.78 2.28
CA LEU A 129 -15.10 7.80 3.10
C LEU A 129 -14.31 7.16 4.25
N SER A 130 -14.87 6.17 4.93
CA SER A 130 -14.17 5.42 5.99
C SER A 130 -12.90 4.74 5.47
N SER A 131 -12.97 4.09 4.30
CA SER A 131 -11.81 3.40 3.72
C SER A 131 -10.73 4.39 3.26
N PHE A 132 -11.13 5.56 2.77
CA PHE A 132 -10.23 6.65 2.44
C PHE A 132 -9.56 7.25 3.69
N LEU A 133 -10.31 7.47 4.77
CA LEU A 133 -9.75 7.95 6.04
C LEU A 133 -8.80 6.92 6.66
N MET A 134 -9.11 5.62 6.58
CA MET A 134 -8.19 4.56 7.00
C MET A 134 -6.90 4.57 6.18
N PHE A 135 -7.00 4.81 4.87
CA PHE A 135 -5.83 4.97 4.02
C PHE A 135 -4.97 6.16 4.44
N LEU A 136 -5.59 7.33 4.63
CA LEU A 136 -4.89 8.53 5.09
C LEU A 136 -4.23 8.34 6.46
N MET A 137 -4.90 7.62 7.38
CA MET A 137 -4.34 7.30 8.69
C MET A 137 -3.08 6.43 8.56
N LEU A 138 -3.13 5.38 7.73
CA LEU A 138 -1.96 4.53 7.48
C LEU A 138 -0.82 5.31 6.81
N LEU A 139 -1.15 6.14 5.82
CA LEU A 139 -0.16 7.00 5.17
C LEU A 139 0.49 7.97 6.16
N PHE A 140 -0.31 8.59 7.04
CA PHE A 140 0.18 9.46 8.10
C PHE A 140 1.10 8.73 9.08
N ILE A 141 0.73 7.51 9.50
CA ILE A 141 1.58 6.68 10.38
C ILE A 141 2.94 6.42 9.71
N ILE A 142 2.95 6.00 8.45
CA ILE A 142 4.19 5.72 7.70
C ILE A 142 5.06 6.98 7.60
N LEU A 143 4.46 8.12 7.23
CA LEU A 143 5.20 9.39 7.12
C LEU A 143 5.73 9.87 8.47
N PHE A 144 4.94 9.70 9.54
CA PHE A 144 5.35 10.01 10.90
C PHE A 144 6.52 9.14 11.35
N GLU A 145 6.48 7.83 11.09
CA GLU A 145 7.56 6.89 11.41
C GLU A 145 8.86 7.27 10.67
N ILE A 146 8.79 7.55 9.37
CA ILE A 146 9.96 7.99 8.58
C ILE A 146 10.53 9.30 9.13
N ALA A 147 9.68 10.30 9.38
CA ALA A 147 10.12 11.58 9.94
C ALA A 147 10.73 11.41 11.33
N PHE A 148 10.14 10.57 12.17
CA PHE A 148 10.63 10.27 13.51
C PHE A 148 12.03 9.65 13.48
N ILE A 149 12.27 8.66 12.60
CA ILE A 149 13.58 8.03 12.43
C ILE A 149 14.63 9.08 12.02
N ILE A 150 14.33 9.92 11.02
CA ILE A 150 15.28 10.93 10.53
C ILE A 150 15.60 11.98 11.60
N ILE A 151 14.58 12.47 12.32
CA ILE A 151 14.76 13.50 13.35
C ILE A 151 15.55 12.94 14.53
N THR A 152 15.24 11.72 14.98
CA THR A 152 15.93 11.10 16.11
C THR A 152 17.39 10.80 15.80
N ASP A 153 17.70 10.30 14.60
CA ASP A 153 19.08 10.09 14.17
C ASP A 153 19.89 11.41 14.16
N ASN A 154 19.32 12.47 13.58
CA ASN A 154 19.98 13.79 13.55
C ASN A 154 20.25 14.36 14.95
N ILE A 155 19.28 14.26 15.87
CA ILE A 155 19.45 14.73 17.26
C ILE A 155 20.54 13.94 17.99
N ILE A 156 20.59 12.62 17.80
CA ILE A 156 21.60 11.78 18.46
C ILE A 156 23.01 12.16 17.98
N ASN A 157 23.16 12.34 16.66
CA ASN A 157 24.44 12.72 16.05
C ASN A 157 24.91 14.11 16.47
N GLU A 158 24.00 15.05 16.76
CA GLU A 158 24.35 16.43 17.15
C GLU A 158 24.70 16.57 18.64
N PHE A 159 24.02 15.83 19.52
CA PHE A 159 24.13 16.03 20.98
C PHE A 159 25.01 15.03 21.71
N PHE A 160 25.36 13.88 21.13
CA PHE A 160 26.02 12.81 21.87
C PHE A 160 27.19 12.14 21.12
N ASN A 161 28.33 12.05 21.79
CA ASN A 161 29.56 11.44 21.24
C ASN A 161 29.57 9.91 21.26
N ASN A 162 28.73 9.26 22.07
CA ASN A 162 28.77 7.82 22.29
C ASN A 162 27.64 7.12 21.50
N MET A 163 27.88 6.94 20.20
CA MET A 163 26.85 6.55 19.22
C MET A 163 26.16 5.21 19.53
N ILE A 164 26.89 4.22 20.04
CA ILE A 164 26.40 2.83 20.10
C ILE A 164 25.23 2.66 21.08
N ILE A 165 25.35 3.21 22.30
CA ILE A 165 24.33 3.03 23.36
C ILE A 165 23.03 3.77 22.97
N LEU A 166 23.15 4.93 22.31
CA LEU A 166 22.00 5.73 21.91
C LEU A 166 21.28 5.15 20.70
N HIS A 167 21.99 4.57 19.73
CA HIS A 167 21.34 3.84 18.64
C HIS A 167 20.61 2.58 19.14
N ILE A 168 21.14 1.88 20.15
CA ILE A 168 20.42 0.76 20.79
C ILE A 168 19.13 1.27 21.48
N LEU A 169 19.21 2.39 22.19
CA LEU A 169 18.06 2.98 22.87
C LEU A 169 17.02 3.50 21.85
N GLN A 170 17.46 4.12 20.76
CA GLN A 170 16.63 4.54 19.62
C GLN A 170 15.89 3.35 19.03
N PHE A 171 16.60 2.27 18.73
CA PHE A 171 16.00 1.05 18.18
C PHE A 171 14.90 0.48 19.11
N ILE A 172 15.12 0.51 20.42
CA ILE A 172 14.10 0.10 21.40
C ILE A 172 12.87 1.03 21.34
N ILE A 173 13.09 2.35 21.27
CA ILE A 173 12.01 3.34 21.16
C ILE A 173 11.23 3.14 19.85
N GLU A 174 11.92 2.91 18.74
CA GLU A 174 11.31 2.64 17.43
C GLU A 174 10.44 1.38 17.47
N ILE A 175 10.92 0.29 18.08
CA ILE A 175 10.11 -0.92 18.28
C ILE A 175 8.86 -0.62 19.12
N ILE A 176 8.99 0.18 20.18
CA ILE A 176 7.86 0.54 21.04
C ILE A 176 6.84 1.37 20.26
N ILE A 177 7.29 2.36 19.49
CA ILE A 177 6.41 3.19 18.65
C ILE A 177 5.71 2.32 17.61
N LEU A 178 6.44 1.42 16.95
CA LEU A 178 5.89 0.49 15.97
C LEU A 178 4.84 -0.43 16.60
N PHE A 179 5.07 -0.91 17.83
CA PHE A 179 4.07 -1.67 18.58
C PHE A 179 2.81 -0.84 18.87
N PHE A 180 2.96 0.43 19.26
CA PHE A 180 1.83 1.32 19.52
C PHE A 180 1.07 1.69 18.23
N THR A 181 1.75 1.93 17.11
CA THR A 181 1.11 2.22 15.83
C THR A 181 0.35 1.01 15.31
N ILE A 182 0.93 -0.20 15.41
CA ILE A 182 0.21 -1.45 15.11
C ILE A 182 -1.03 -1.58 16.01
N SER A 183 -0.89 -1.34 17.31
CA SER A 183 -2.02 -1.41 18.25
C SER A 183 -3.13 -0.41 17.90
N LEU A 184 -2.79 0.82 17.52
CA LEU A 184 -3.75 1.82 17.04
C LEU A 184 -4.49 1.32 15.78
N ILE A 185 -3.76 0.72 14.84
CA ILE A 185 -4.36 0.12 13.64
C ILE A 185 -5.35 -0.98 14.04
N TYR A 186 -5.00 -1.87 14.98
CA TYR A 186 -5.91 -2.93 15.46
C TYR A 186 -7.14 -2.40 16.21
N ILE A 187 -7.12 -1.19 16.76
CA ILE A 187 -8.29 -0.59 17.41
C ILE A 187 -9.24 0.00 16.38
N TYR A 188 -8.71 0.68 15.36
CA TYR A 188 -9.51 1.51 14.44
C TYR A 188 -9.80 0.85 13.09
N ALA A 189 -8.95 -0.06 12.62
CA ALA A 189 -9.08 -0.70 11.32
C ALA A 189 -10.10 -1.86 11.29
N PRO A 190 -10.15 -2.81 12.25
CA PRO A 190 -11.11 -3.90 12.17
C PRO A 190 -12.55 -3.43 12.43
N PRO A 191 -13.55 -4.15 11.88
CA PRO A 191 -14.95 -3.84 12.08
C PRO A 191 -15.37 -4.03 13.55
N VAL A 192 -14.78 -5.00 14.25
CA VAL A 192 -15.06 -5.24 15.66
C VAL A 192 -14.19 -4.31 16.51
N LYS A 193 -14.77 -3.59 17.48
CA LYS A 193 -13.99 -2.80 18.45
C LYS A 193 -13.16 -3.75 19.32
N MET A 194 -11.88 -3.93 18.98
CA MET A 194 -10.96 -4.69 19.81
C MET A 194 -10.46 -3.80 20.95
N ARG A 195 -10.54 -4.29 22.19
CA ARG A 195 -9.93 -3.64 23.35
C ARG A 195 -8.45 -4.04 23.39
N LEU A 196 -7.57 -3.17 23.87
CA LEU A 196 -6.12 -3.46 24.06
C LEU A 196 -5.85 -4.77 24.82
N LYS A 197 -6.75 -5.19 25.71
CA LYS A 197 -6.66 -6.47 26.43
C LYS A 197 -6.74 -7.71 25.51
N ASN A 198 -7.31 -7.55 24.32
CA ASN A 198 -7.58 -8.62 23.37
C ASN A 198 -6.60 -8.62 22.18
N VAL A 199 -5.64 -7.69 22.15
CA VAL A 199 -4.55 -7.57 21.17
C VAL A 199 -3.28 -8.12 21.82
#